data_AF-A0A2J2HD08-F1
#
_entry.id   AF-A0A2J2HD08-F1
#
_cell.length_a   1.000
_cell.length_b   1.000
_cell.length_c   1.000
_cell.angle_alpha   90.00
_cell.angle_beta   90.00
_cell.angle_gamma   90.00
#
_symmetry.space_group_name_H-M   'P 1'
#
loop_
_entity.id
_entity.type
_entity.pdbx_description
1 polymer ?
#
loop_
_entity_poly.entity_id
_entity_poly.type
_entity_poly.pdbx_seq_one_letter_code
_entity_poly.pdbx_strand_id
1 'polypeptide(L)'
;MSSEGWVRRLMNWLSMLVWIFKVSKKPTRSNYMVVLKLGALIIAILGIYSFLFNIAGEYLASSANFNLPYPLNLVVVLTIVVILGIMLILVILSTRGLGRR
;
A
#
# COMPACT_ATOMS: atom_id res chain seq x y z
N MET A 1 8.47 34.97 -27.77
CA MET A 1 7.26 34.15 -27.53
C MET A 1 6.36 34.94 -26.59
N SER A 2 5.20 35.42 -27.04
CA SER A 2 4.35 36.29 -26.22
C SER A 2 3.70 35.49 -25.07
N SER A 3 3.68 36.10 -23.88
CA SER A 3 3.06 35.57 -22.65
C SER A 3 1.59 35.17 -22.86
N GLU A 4 0.89 35.85 -23.75
CA GLU A 4 -0.50 35.60 -24.12
C GLU A 4 -0.73 34.20 -24.74
N GLY A 5 0.22 33.70 -25.53
CA GLY A 5 0.13 32.38 -26.16
C GLY A 5 0.24 31.24 -25.15
N TRP A 6 1.02 31.45 -24.08
CA TRP A 6 1.19 30.48 -23.01
C TRP A 6 -0.03 30.41 -22.08
N VAL A 7 -0.59 31.57 -21.71
CA VAL A 7 -1.82 31.64 -20.90
C VAL A 7 -3.00 30.95 -21.59
N ARG A 8 -3.17 31.17 -22.90
CA ARG A 8 -4.19 30.47 -23.70
C ARG A 8 -4.02 28.94 -23.70
N ARG A 9 -2.80 28.44 -23.83
CA ARG A 9 -2.52 26.99 -23.76
C ARG A 9 -2.85 26.41 -22.39
N LEU A 10 -2.55 27.15 -21.32
CA LEU A 10 -2.80 26.74 -19.96
C LEU A 10 -4.30 26.70 -19.64
N MET A 11 -5.06 27.71 -20.08
CA MET A 11 -6.52 27.71 -19.99
C MET A 11 -7.16 26.53 -20.75
N ASN A 12 -6.66 26.19 -21.93
CA ASN A 12 -7.14 25.03 -22.69
C ASN A 12 -6.83 23.70 -21.98
N TRP A 13 -5.67 23.60 -21.33
CA TRP A 13 -5.33 22.44 -20.51
C TRP A 13 -6.25 22.30 -19.29
N LEU A 14 -6.53 23.41 -18.60
CA LEU A 14 -7.44 23.42 -17.46
C LEU A 14 -8.87 23.06 -17.85
N SER A 15 -9.37 23.60 -18.95
CA SER A 15 -10.72 23.27 -19.43
C SER A 15 -10.84 21.79 -19.82
N MET A 16 -9.77 21.20 -20.39
CA MET A 16 -9.71 19.77 -20.68
C MET A 16 -9.70 18.93 -19.40
N LEU A 17 -8.93 19.30 -18.37
CA LEU A 17 -8.95 18.63 -17.07
C LEU A 17 -10.34 18.67 -16.43
N VAL A 18 -11.00 19.84 -16.43
CA VAL A 18 -12.36 20.01 -15.91
C VAL A 18 -13.35 19.14 -16.69
N TRP A 19 -13.22 19.07 -18.01
CA TRP A 19 -14.04 18.19 -18.84
C TRP A 19 -13.85 16.71 -18.48
N ILE A 20 -12.59 16.27 -18.30
CA ILE A 20 -12.28 14.90 -17.86
C ILE A 20 -12.93 14.61 -16.51
N PHE A 21 -12.79 15.49 -15.52
CA PHE A 21 -13.43 15.31 -14.20
C PHE A 21 -14.96 15.32 -14.27
N LYS A 22 -15.55 16.04 -15.23
CA LYS A 22 -17.00 16.09 -15.45
C LYS A 22 -17.54 14.80 -16.09
N VAL A 23 -16.80 14.23 -17.05
CA VAL A 23 -17.18 13.00 -17.78
C VAL A 23 -16.84 11.74 -16.97
N SER A 24 -15.83 11.81 -16.10
CA SER A 24 -15.40 10.68 -15.29
C SER A 24 -16.50 10.22 -14.33
N LYS A 25 -16.87 8.94 -14.40
CA LYS A 25 -17.84 8.33 -13.49
C LYS A 25 -17.26 8.26 -12.08
N LYS A 26 -17.84 9.03 -11.15
CA LYS A 26 -17.44 8.97 -9.74
C LYS A 26 -17.66 7.55 -9.20
N PRO A 27 -16.69 6.99 -8.45
CA PRO A 27 -16.84 5.65 -7.89
C PRO A 27 -18.00 5.62 -6.89
N THR A 28 -18.82 4.58 -6.96
CA THR A 28 -19.82 4.31 -5.93
C THR A 28 -19.12 3.87 -4.64
N ARG A 29 -19.74 4.08 -3.46
CA ARG A 29 -19.17 3.63 -2.17
C ARG A 29 -18.75 2.16 -2.20
N SER A 30 -19.53 1.31 -2.87
CA SER A 30 -19.23 -0.12 -3.04
C SER A 30 -17.95 -0.35 -3.84
N ASN A 31 -17.83 0.26 -5.03
CA ASN A 31 -16.66 0.10 -5.89
C ASN A 31 -15.40 0.66 -5.22
N TYR A 32 -15.53 1.78 -4.52
CA TYR A 32 -14.43 2.36 -3.75
C TYR A 32 -13.94 1.41 -2.65
N MET A 33 -14.87 0.81 -1.88
CA MET A 33 -14.51 -0.11 -0.81
C MET A 33 -13.83 -1.38 -1.33
N VAL A 34 -14.24 -1.87 -2.51
CA VAL A 34 -13.60 -3.01 -3.19
C VAL A 34 -12.16 -2.68 -3.54
N VAL A 35 -11.93 -1.55 -4.22
CA VAL A 35 -10.59 -1.10 -4.62
C VAL A 35 -9.71 -0.88 -3.40
N LEU A 36 -10.26 -0.27 -2.34
CA LEU A 36 -9.51 -0.02 -1.10
C LEU A 36 -9.09 -1.32 -0.41
N LYS A 37 -10.00 -2.28 -0.29
CA LYS A 37 -9.70 -3.58 0.33
C LYS A 37 -8.68 -4.40 -0.49
N LEU A 38 -8.81 -4.41 -1.81
CA LEU A 38 -7.84 -5.08 -2.69
C LEU A 38 -6.48 -4.38 -2.67
N GLY A 39 -6.46 -3.05 -2.70
CA GLY A 39 -5.23 -2.27 -2.59
C GLY A 39 -4.52 -2.50 -1.25
N ALA A 40 -5.28 -2.49 -0.15
CA ALA A 40 -4.76 -2.79 1.18
C ALA A 40 -4.17 -4.21 1.27
N LEU A 41 -4.79 -5.20 0.63
CA LEU A 41 -4.27 -6.57 0.54
C LEU A 41 -2.92 -6.62 -0.19
N ILE A 42 -2.81 -5.97 -1.35
CA ILE A 42 -1.56 -5.92 -2.11
C ILE A 42 -0.44 -5.27 -1.29
N ILE A 43 -0.72 -4.12 -0.68
CA ILE A 43 0.26 -3.41 0.16
C ILE A 43 0.69 -4.26 1.35
N ALA A 44 -0.24 -4.95 2.01
CA ALA A 44 0.06 -5.83 3.14
C ALA A 44 0.99 -6.98 2.72
N ILE A 45 0.73 -7.64 1.58
CA ILE A 45 1.56 -8.73 1.06
C ILE A 45 2.98 -8.22 0.75
N LEU A 46 3.10 -7.07 0.06
CA LEU A 46 4.38 -6.48 -0.28
C LEU A 46 5.16 -6.05 0.98
N GLY A 47 4.48 -5.46 1.96
CA GLY A 47 5.08 -5.07 3.23
C GLY A 47 5.63 -6.28 4.00
N ILE A 48 4.87 -7.37 4.07
CA ILE A 48 5.31 -8.63 4.70
C ILE A 48 6.51 -9.21 3.97
N TYR A 49 6.47 -9.25 2.62
CA TYR A 49 7.57 -9.77 1.83
C TYR A 49 8.86 -8.94 2.02
N SER A 50 8.74 -7.61 1.97
CA SER A 50 9.87 -6.70 2.20
C SER A 50 10.44 -6.85 3.61
N PHE A 51 9.58 -6.99 4.61
CA PHE A 51 10.00 -7.19 5.99
C PHE A 51 10.75 -8.52 6.18
N LEU A 52 10.22 -9.62 5.64
CA LEU A 52 10.87 -10.93 5.68
C LEU A 52 12.24 -10.91 4.99
N PHE A 53 12.34 -10.27 3.83
CA PHE A 53 13.62 -10.13 3.12
C PHE A 53 14.62 -9.26 3.87
N ASN A 54 14.18 -8.19 4.53
CA ASN A 54 15.06 -7.32 5.29
C ASN A 54 15.60 -8.03 6.54
N ILE A 55 14.73 -8.69 7.31
CA ILE A 55 15.16 -9.50 8.46
C ILE A 55 16.05 -10.66 8.02
N ALA A 56 15.68 -11.42 6.99
CA ALA A 56 16.51 -12.49 6.49
C ALA A 56 17.86 -11.97 6.00
N GLY A 57 17.88 -10.81 5.33
CA GLY A 57 19.10 -10.12 4.93
C GLY A 57 19.97 -9.73 6.10
N GLU A 58 19.42 -9.09 7.14
CA GLU A 58 20.17 -8.71 8.34
C GLU A 58 20.71 -9.93 9.11
N TYR A 59 19.92 -11.01 9.21
CA TYR A 59 20.33 -12.25 9.87
C TYR A 59 21.36 -13.07 9.07
N LEU A 60 21.31 -13.02 7.73
CA LEU A 60 22.22 -13.78 6.86
C LEU A 60 23.50 -13.01 6.52
N ALA A 61 23.42 -11.68 6.36
CA ALA A 61 24.55 -10.83 5.95
C ALA A 61 25.36 -10.29 7.13
N SER A 62 24.81 -10.29 8.34
CA SER A 62 25.55 -9.96 9.55
C SER A 62 25.42 -11.10 10.56
N SER A 63 26.54 -11.56 11.09
CA SER A 63 26.57 -12.16 12.42
C SER A 63 25.85 -11.19 13.35
N ALA A 64 24.60 -11.51 13.68
CA ALA A 64 23.60 -10.60 14.22
C ALA A 64 24.08 -9.88 15.49
N ASN A 65 24.64 -8.69 15.36
CA ASN A 65 24.71 -7.71 16.44
C ASN A 65 23.36 -6.97 16.48
N PHE A 66 22.27 -7.70 16.71
CA PHE A 66 21.12 -7.06 17.36
C PHE A 66 21.68 -6.52 18.68
N ASN A 67 21.52 -5.23 18.94
CA ASN A 67 22.02 -4.61 20.18
C ASN A 67 21.30 -5.13 21.45
N LEU A 68 20.47 -6.16 21.30
CA LEU A 68 19.74 -6.88 22.32
C LEU A 68 20.35 -8.28 22.46
N PRO A 69 20.72 -8.70 23.68
CA PRO A 69 21.29 -10.02 23.91
C PRO A 69 20.30 -11.11 23.50
N TYR A 70 20.81 -12.20 22.91
CA TYR A 70 20.05 -13.43 22.73
C TYR A 70 19.55 -13.92 24.11
N PRO A 71 18.27 -14.33 24.27
CA PRO A 71 17.26 -14.65 23.24
C PRO A 71 16.27 -13.52 22.90
N LEU A 72 16.49 -12.30 23.39
CA LEU A 72 15.51 -11.20 23.29
C LEU A 72 15.25 -10.79 21.83
N ASN A 73 16.28 -10.85 20.99
CA ASN A 73 16.19 -10.64 19.54
C ASN A 73 15.23 -11.63 18.86
N LEU A 74 15.28 -12.90 19.25
CA LEU A 74 14.43 -13.97 18.71
C LEU A 74 12.96 -13.74 19.09
N VAL A 75 12.70 -13.32 20.32
CA VAL A 75 11.36 -12.93 20.79
C VAL A 75 10.82 -11.75 19.98
N VAL A 76 11.61 -10.71 19.74
CA VAL A 76 11.17 -9.54 18.96
C VAL A 76 10.80 -9.95 17.54
N VAL A 77 11.62 -10.77 16.87
CA VAL A 77 11.32 -11.26 15.51
C VAL A 77 10.04 -12.09 15.49
N LEU A 78 9.88 -13.02 16.44
CA LEU A 78 8.67 -13.85 16.55
C LEU A 78 7.41 -13.01 16.77
N THR A 79 7.50 -12.00 17.64
CA THR A 79 6.39 -11.08 17.90
C THR A 79 5.97 -10.33 16.63
N ILE A 80 6.94 -9.85 15.84
CA ILE A 80 6.61 -9.14 14.60
C ILE A 80 5.99 -10.09 13.56
N VAL A 81 6.51 -11.31 13.44
CA VAL A 81 5.92 -12.34 12.55
C VAL A 81 4.47 -12.65 12.95
N VAL A 82 4.18 -12.76 14.25
CA VAL A 82 2.81 -12.97 14.75
C VAL A 82 1.90 -11.78 14.43
N ILE A 83 2.36 -10.54 14.66
CA ILE A 83 1.59 -9.32 14.32
C ILE A 83 1.27 -9.26 12.82
N LEU A 84 2.25 -9.58 11.97
CA LEU A 84 2.06 -9.64 10.52
C LEU A 84 1.08 -10.73 10.11
N GLY A 85 1.15 -11.92 10.73
CA GLY A 85 0.18 -12.99 10.51
C GLY A 85 -1.25 -12.57 10.87
N ILE A 86 -1.43 -11.93 12.03
CA ILE A 86 -2.74 -11.40 12.47
C ILE A 86 -3.25 -10.34 11.50
N MET A 87 -2.39 -9.38 11.10
CA MET A 87 -2.73 -8.36 10.10
C MET A 87 -3.20 -8.99 8.79
N LEU A 88 -2.48 -9.99 8.28
CA LEU A 88 -2.81 -10.67 7.04
C LEU A 88 -4.15 -11.43 7.14
N ILE A 89 -4.40 -12.11 8.26
CA ILE A 89 -5.70 -12.77 8.54
C ILE A 89 -6.83 -11.74 8.57
N LEU A 90 -6.65 -10.61 9.28
CA LEU A 90 -7.66 -9.55 9.35
C LEU A 90 -7.96 -8.97 7.96
N VAL A 91 -6.93 -8.74 7.15
CA VAL A 91 -7.10 -8.27 5.78
C VAL A 91 -7.84 -9.30 4.93
N ILE A 92 -7.51 -10.59 5.02
CA ILE A 92 -8.23 -11.67 4.33
C ILE A 92 -9.69 -11.72 4.78
N LEU A 93 -9.97 -11.67 6.09
CA LEU A 93 -11.34 -11.65 6.60
C LEU A 93 -12.10 -10.42 6.11
N SER A 94 -11.45 -9.26 6.04
CA SER A 94 -12.06 -8.03 5.52
C SER A 94 -12.39 -8.11 4.02
N THR A 95 -11.62 -8.90 3.25
CA THR A 95 -11.77 -9.07 1.80
C THR A 95 -12.64 -10.27 1.40
N ARG A 96 -12.86 -11.27 2.29
CA ARG A 96 -13.67 -12.49 2.05
C ARG A 96 -15.12 -12.26 1.59
N GLY A 97 -15.68 -11.07 1.81
CA GLY A 97 -17.04 -10.69 1.37
C GLY A 97 -17.11 -9.97 0.02
N LEU A 98 -15.97 -9.68 -0.62
CA LEU A 98 -15.93 -9.01 -1.92
C LEU A 98 -16.36 -10.00 -3.01
N GLY A 99 -17.49 -9.72 -3.67
CA GLY A 99 -18.02 -10.56 -4.75
C GLY A 99 -19.28 -11.36 -4.40
N ARG A 100 -19.80 -11.29 -3.17
CA ARG A 100 -21.16 -11.76 -2.84
C ARG A 100 -22.21 -10.71 -3.22
N ARG A 101 -22.33 -10.40 -4.51
CA ARG A 101 -23.50 -9.80 -5.16
C ARG A 101 -23.49 -10.17 -6.62
#